data_AF-A0A5C7ZSM9-F1
#
_entry.id   AF-A0A5C7ZSM9-F1
#
_cell.length_a   1.000
_cell.length_b   1.000
_cell.length_c   1.000
_cell.angle_alpha   90.00
_cell.angle_beta   90.00
_cell.angle_gamma   90.00
#
_symmetry.space_group_name_H-M   'P 1'
#
loop_
_entity.id
_entity.type
_entity.pdbx_description
1 polymer ?
#
loop_
_entity_poly.entity_id
_entity_poly.type
_entity_poly.pdbx_seq_one_letter_code
_entity_poly.pdbx_strand_id
1 'polypeptide(L)'
;MYGVLAPGARVVIRDEEWLVRRVDPSSDGGDLLVCDGVSELVRGRSAHFLTRLEGTMHVLDPAQTRLVLDDSSHFNASMLYVEAVLRRSLPNDTRIRLGHRAVMNVVPYQLDPALQALSQPRQRILIGDSTGLGKTLEAGILTTELIQRGRGARILVITLKSMLTQFQ
;
A
#
# COMPACT_ATOMS: atom_id res chain seq x y z
N MET A 1 24.86 -6.21 -22.54
CA MET A 1 24.31 -4.97 -23.12
C MET A 1 23.27 -4.48 -22.13
N TYR A 2 23.56 -3.38 -21.42
CA TYR A 2 22.62 -2.84 -20.42
C TYR A 2 21.34 -2.44 -21.17
N GLY A 3 20.19 -2.98 -20.75
CA GLY A 3 18.89 -2.54 -21.28
C GLY A 3 18.73 -1.03 -21.10
N VAL A 4 17.95 -0.40 -21.98
CA VAL A 4 17.76 1.06 -21.94
C VAL A 4 17.11 1.45 -20.61
N LEU A 5 17.77 2.33 -19.86
CA LEU A 5 17.21 2.94 -18.65
C LEU A 5 16.24 4.03 -19.07
N ALA A 6 14.95 3.73 -18.98
CA ALA A 6 13.88 4.66 -19.31
C ALA A 6 12.89 4.78 -18.14
N PRO A 7 12.18 5.91 -18.00
CA PRO A 7 11.03 6.00 -17.12
C PRO A 7 10.06 4.82 -17.36
N GLY A 8 9.67 4.15 -16.29
CA GLY A 8 8.83 2.95 -16.31
C GLY A 8 9.62 1.62 -16.26
N ALA A 9 10.93 1.63 -16.47
CA ALA A 9 11.75 0.43 -16.32
C ALA A 9 11.81 -0.03 -14.85
N ARG A 10 11.77 -1.35 -14.63
CA ARG A 10 12.11 -1.95 -13.33
C ARG A 10 13.59 -2.28 -13.31
N VAL A 11 14.27 -1.88 -12.24
CA VAL A 11 15.71 -2.09 -12.07
C VAL A 11 15.99 -2.68 -10.70
N VAL A 12 16.96 -3.58 -10.63
CA VAL A 12 17.54 -4.05 -9.37
C VAL A 12 18.78 -3.22 -9.09
N ILE A 13 18.78 -2.53 -7.95
CA ILE A 13 19.90 -1.71 -7.46
C ILE A 13 20.05 -2.01 -5.97
N ARG A 14 21.26 -2.42 -5.57
CA ARG A 14 21.58 -2.83 -4.18
C ARG A 14 20.63 -3.93 -3.67
N ASP A 15 20.43 -4.96 -4.48
CA ASP A 15 19.58 -6.15 -4.20
C ASP A 15 18.09 -5.86 -3.97
N GLU A 16 17.65 -4.62 -4.24
CA GLU A 16 16.26 -4.21 -4.12
C GLU A 16 15.68 -3.83 -5.47
N GLU A 17 14.36 -4.01 -5.61
CA GLU A 17 13.65 -3.68 -6.83
C GLU A 17 13.10 -2.25 -6.79
N TRP A 18 13.36 -1.52 -7.87
CA TRP A 18 13.02 -0.12 -8.02
C TRP A 18 12.30 0.12 -9.35
N LEU A 19 11.33 1.03 -9.36
CA LEU A 19 10.69 1.55 -10.55
C LEU A 19 11.29 2.90 -10.90
N VAL A 20 11.90 3.01 -12.08
CA VAL A 20 12.45 4.28 -12.58
C VAL A 20 11.30 5.23 -12.90
N ARG A 21 11.26 6.38 -12.23
CA ARG A 21 10.28 7.45 -12.47
C ARG A 21 10.83 8.51 -13.42
N ARG A 22 12.14 8.78 -13.33
CA ARG A 22 12.83 9.78 -14.14
C ARG A 22 14.29 9.40 -14.33
N VAL A 23 14.85 9.81 -15.46
CA VAL A 23 16.26 9.66 -15.82
C VAL A 23 16.74 11.03 -16.28
N ASP A 24 17.74 11.58 -15.60
CA ASP A 24 18.34 12.87 -15.95
C ASP A 24 19.84 12.67 -16.24
N PRO A 25 20.42 13.34 -17.25
CA PRO A 25 21.85 13.29 -17.47
C PRO A 25 22.60 13.92 -16.28
N SER A 26 23.68 13.29 -15.86
CA SER A 26 24.52 13.74 -14.76
C SER A 26 25.85 14.32 -15.27
N SER A 27 26.43 15.24 -14.50
CA SER A 27 27.69 15.94 -14.85
C SER A 27 28.91 15.02 -14.88
N ASP A 28 28.82 13.82 -14.29
CA ASP A 28 29.85 12.78 -14.32
C ASP A 28 29.83 11.94 -15.63
N GLY A 29 28.96 12.30 -16.59
CA GLY A 29 28.79 11.59 -17.85
C GLY A 29 27.98 10.29 -17.73
N GLY A 30 27.30 10.08 -16.60
CA GLY A 30 26.28 9.05 -16.43
C GLY A 30 24.87 9.64 -16.36
N ASP A 31 23.97 8.90 -15.71
CA ASP A 31 22.58 9.28 -15.49
C ASP A 31 22.25 9.30 -13.99
N LEU A 32 21.40 10.22 -13.58
CA LEU A 32 20.71 10.24 -12.30
C LEU A 32 19.33 9.59 -12.47
N LEU A 33 19.12 8.49 -11.76
CA LEU A 33 17.85 7.78 -11.70
C LEU A 33 17.06 8.24 -10.48
N VAL A 34 15.82 8.68 -10.70
CA VAL A 34 14.84 8.89 -9.62
C VAL A 34 13.94 7.65 -9.59
N CYS A 35 13.95 6.94 -8.47
CA CYS A 35 13.34 5.63 -8.35
C CYS A 35 12.35 5.56 -7.18
N ASP A 36 11.25 4.83 -7.37
CA ASP A 36 10.33 4.45 -6.29
C ASP A 36 10.50 2.96 -5.97
N GLY A 37 10.59 2.62 -4.69
CA GLY A 37 10.81 1.24 -4.24
C GLY A 37 9.60 0.33 -4.48
N VAL A 38 9.85 -0.84 -5.05
CA VAL A 38 8.84 -1.83 -5.45
C VAL A 38 8.82 -3.04 -4.52
N SER A 39 10.00 -3.55 -4.16
CA SER A 39 10.14 -4.66 -3.21
C SER A 39 9.69 -4.26 -1.80
N GLU A 40 9.30 -5.24 -0.99
CA GLU A 40 8.71 -5.00 0.34
C GLU A 40 9.61 -4.14 1.26
N LEU A 41 10.93 -4.30 1.19
CA LEU A 41 11.89 -3.60 2.06
C LEU A 41 12.02 -2.11 1.74
N VAL A 42 11.79 -1.72 0.48
CA VAL A 42 11.90 -0.32 0.02
C VAL A 42 10.54 0.27 -0.39
N ARG A 43 9.45 -0.49 -0.21
CA ARG A 43 8.09 -0.06 -0.57
C ARG A 43 7.76 1.30 0.04
N GLY A 44 7.37 2.24 -0.82
CA GLY A 44 7.00 3.60 -0.41
C GLY A 44 8.18 4.52 -0.08
N ARG A 45 9.42 4.07 -0.32
CA ARG A 45 10.61 4.93 -0.33
C ARG A 45 10.90 5.40 -1.75
N SER A 46 11.41 6.61 -1.86
CA SER A 46 11.99 7.13 -3.11
C SER A 46 13.49 7.31 -2.91
N ALA A 47 14.28 6.96 -3.92
CA ALA A 47 15.74 7.03 -3.88
C ALA A 47 16.30 7.60 -5.18
N HIS A 48 17.52 8.12 -5.07
CA HIS A 48 18.28 8.69 -6.17
C HIS A 48 19.55 7.87 -6.37
N PHE A 49 19.81 7.44 -7.60
CA PHE A 49 20.98 6.61 -7.93
C PHE A 49 21.75 7.24 -9.08
N LEU A 50 23.07 7.38 -8.91
CA LEU A 50 23.96 7.80 -9.98
C LEU A 50 24.55 6.55 -10.63
N THR A 51 24.29 6.35 -11.92
CA THR A 51 24.64 5.09 -12.61
C THR A 51 26.13 4.77 -12.56
N ARG A 52 27.01 5.77 -12.45
CA ARG A 52 28.45 5.58 -12.32
C ARG A 52 28.93 5.22 -10.91
N LEU A 53 28.14 5.52 -9.88
CA LEU A 53 28.48 5.21 -8.49
C LEU A 53 27.89 3.87 -8.04
N GLU A 54 26.86 3.37 -8.73
CA GLU A 54 26.31 2.05 -8.46
C GLU A 54 27.14 0.95 -9.15
N GLY A 55 27.64 -0.02 -8.38
CA GLY A 55 28.51 -1.08 -8.90
C GLY A 55 27.77 -2.16 -9.70
N THR A 56 26.58 -2.55 -9.26
CA THR A 56 25.72 -3.53 -9.94
C THR A 56 24.31 -2.97 -10.12
N MET A 57 23.87 -2.96 -11.38
CA MET A 57 22.52 -2.55 -11.74
C MET A 57 22.03 -3.42 -12.88
N HIS A 58 20.83 -3.98 -12.72
CA HIS A 58 20.21 -4.85 -13.71
C HIS A 58 18.81 -4.36 -14.05
N VAL A 59 18.54 -4.14 -15.33
CA VAL A 59 17.18 -3.87 -15.81
C VAL A 59 16.42 -5.19 -15.86
N LEU A 60 15.28 -5.26 -15.20
CA LEU A 60 14.37 -6.40 -15.26
C LEU A 60 13.56 -6.31 -16.54
N ASP A 61 13.87 -7.17 -17.51
CA ASP A 61 13.12 -7.28 -18.76
C ASP A 61 11.94 -8.26 -18.56
N PRO A 62 10.67 -7.80 -18.69
CA PRO A 62 9.50 -8.67 -18.60
C PRO A 62 9.56 -9.84 -19.59
N ALA A 63 10.17 -9.67 -20.76
CA ALA A 63 10.29 -10.73 -21.76
C ALA A 63 11.20 -11.90 -21.31
N GLN A 64 12.10 -11.65 -20.36
CA GLN A 64 12.97 -12.67 -19.77
C GLN A 64 12.36 -13.33 -18.52
N THR A 65 11.12 -12.99 -18.16
CA THR A 65 10.44 -13.57 -17.00
C THR A 65 10.27 -15.08 -17.19
N ARG A 66 10.94 -15.86 -16.35
CA ARG A 66 10.78 -17.32 -16.33
C ARG A 66 9.56 -17.67 -15.48
N LEU A 67 8.53 -18.20 -16.11
CA LEU A 67 7.39 -18.77 -15.41
C LEU A 67 7.84 -20.07 -14.71
N VAL A 68 7.52 -20.19 -13.43
CA VAL A 68 7.82 -21.37 -12.62
C VAL A 68 6.50 -22.07 -12.31
N LEU A 69 6.44 -23.37 -12.55
CA LEU A 69 5.27 -24.18 -12.19
C LEU A 69 5.30 -24.45 -10.68
N ASP A 70 4.13 -24.50 -10.07
CA ASP A 70 3.95 -24.91 -8.69
C ASP A 70 3.98 -26.44 -8.60
N ASP A 71 4.97 -26.96 -7.88
CA ASP A 71 5.21 -28.38 -7.66
C ASP A 71 4.59 -28.91 -6.35
N SER A 72 3.90 -28.05 -5.60
CA SER A 72 3.19 -28.47 -4.40
C SER A 72 2.01 -29.38 -4.74
N SER A 73 1.68 -30.29 -3.82
CA SER A 73 0.52 -31.17 -3.96
C SER A 73 -0.74 -30.33 -4.22
N HIS A 74 -1.49 -30.70 -5.25
CA HIS A 74 -2.72 -30.00 -5.68
C HIS A 74 -2.55 -28.48 -5.95
N PHE A 75 -1.33 -27.99 -6.23
CA PHE A 75 -1.05 -26.57 -6.47
C PHE A 75 -1.41 -25.66 -5.29
N ASN A 76 -1.24 -26.17 -4.07
CA ASN A 76 -1.59 -25.48 -2.84
C ASN A 76 -0.89 -24.11 -2.70
N ALA A 77 0.38 -23.99 -3.11
CA ALA A 77 1.11 -22.74 -3.00
C ALA A 77 0.51 -21.64 -3.90
N SER A 78 0.15 -21.98 -5.14
CA SER A 78 -0.53 -21.09 -6.08
C SER A 78 -1.91 -20.71 -5.59
N MET A 79 -2.70 -21.68 -5.11
CA MET A 79 -4.03 -21.44 -4.56
C MET A 79 -3.98 -20.50 -3.35
N LEU A 80 -3.04 -20.73 -2.43
CA LEU A 80 -2.82 -19.85 -1.27
C LEU A 80 -2.38 -18.45 -1.71
N TYR A 81 -1.49 -18.35 -2.69
CA TYR A 81 -1.03 -17.07 -3.24
C TYR A 81 -2.19 -16.28 -3.87
N VAL A 82 -2.98 -16.92 -4.74
CA VAL A 82 -4.13 -16.29 -5.40
C VAL A 82 -5.16 -15.83 -4.36
N GLU A 83 -5.50 -16.67 -3.39
CA GLU A 83 -6.42 -16.31 -2.30
C GLU A 83 -5.89 -15.13 -1.48
N ALA A 84 -4.58 -15.11 -1.17
CA ALA A 84 -3.95 -14.01 -0.46
C ALA A 84 -4.00 -12.69 -1.26
N VAL A 85 -3.76 -12.75 -2.57
CA VAL A 85 -3.86 -11.59 -3.47
C VAL A 85 -5.30 -11.09 -3.55
N LEU A 86 -6.29 -11.98 -3.71
CA LEU A 86 -7.70 -11.63 -3.76
C LEU A 86 -8.19 -10.98 -2.47
N ARG A 87 -7.73 -11.46 -1.31
CA ARG A 87 -8.06 -10.86 0.00
C ARG A 87 -7.49 -9.46 0.19
N ARG A 88 -6.36 -9.14 -0.46
CA ARG A 88 -5.75 -7.80 -0.44
C ARG A 88 -6.32 -6.86 -1.50
N SER A 89 -6.92 -7.41 -2.55
CA SER A 89 -7.55 -6.64 -3.63
C SER A 89 -8.99 -6.31 -3.27
N LEU A 90 -9.18 -5.36 -2.34
CA LEU A 90 -10.52 -4.82 -2.11
C LEU A 90 -10.91 -3.90 -3.28
N PRO A 91 -12.08 -4.13 -3.91
CA PRO A 91 -12.63 -3.18 -4.87
C PRO A 91 -12.79 -1.80 -4.23
N ASN A 92 -12.53 -0.75 -4.99
CA ASN A 92 -12.76 0.63 -4.56
C ASN A 92 -14.27 0.97 -4.65
N ASP A 93 -15.09 0.21 -3.92
CA ASP A 93 -16.53 0.41 -3.78
C ASP A 93 -16.88 1.08 -2.44
N THR A 94 -18.17 1.41 -2.27
CA THR A 94 -18.71 2.10 -1.11
C THR A 94 -19.17 1.17 0.02
N ARG A 95 -18.99 -0.15 -0.11
CA ARG A 95 -19.52 -1.13 0.86
C ARG A 95 -18.52 -1.37 1.99
N ILE A 96 -19.03 -1.56 3.21
CA ILE A 96 -18.18 -1.97 4.35
C ILE A 96 -17.87 -3.46 4.22
N ARG A 97 -16.58 -3.82 4.19
CA ARG A 97 -16.10 -5.20 3.95
C ARG A 97 -15.57 -5.87 5.22
N LEU A 98 -14.86 -5.13 6.06
CA LEU A 98 -14.11 -5.66 7.21
C LEU A 98 -14.41 -4.94 8.52
N GLY A 99 -14.67 -3.63 8.50
CA GLY A 99 -14.83 -2.82 9.72
C GLY A 99 -15.96 -3.34 10.63
N HIS A 100 -17.02 -3.91 10.06
CA HIS A 100 -18.11 -4.55 10.81
C HIS A 100 -17.73 -5.87 11.50
N ARG A 101 -16.53 -6.42 11.25
CA ARG A 101 -16.04 -7.68 11.85
C ARG A 101 -15.11 -7.45 13.05
N ALA A 102 -14.97 -6.20 13.50
CA ALA A 102 -14.27 -5.91 14.74
C ALA A 102 -14.97 -6.60 15.93
N VAL A 103 -14.23 -6.80 17.02
CA VAL A 103 -14.78 -7.39 18.25
C VAL A 103 -15.70 -6.36 18.93
N MET A 104 -16.94 -6.28 18.47
CA MET A 104 -17.94 -5.31 18.91
C MET A 104 -19.36 -5.82 18.66
N ASN A 105 -20.32 -5.29 19.42
CA ASN A 105 -21.74 -5.45 19.09
C ASN A 105 -22.12 -4.36 18.09
N VAL A 106 -22.16 -4.71 16.81
CA VAL A 106 -22.41 -3.76 15.73
C VAL A 106 -23.84 -3.21 15.82
N VAL A 107 -23.97 -1.90 15.89
CA VAL A 107 -25.26 -1.19 15.77
C VAL A 107 -25.30 -0.50 14.41
N PRO A 108 -26.40 -0.55 13.63
CA PRO A 108 -26.42 -0.06 12.25
C PRO A 108 -25.92 1.38 12.07
N TYR A 109 -26.27 2.28 12.98
CA TYR A 109 -25.87 3.70 12.88
C TYR A 109 -24.34 3.89 12.95
N GLN A 110 -23.61 2.97 13.59
CA GLN A 110 -22.14 3.06 13.70
C GLN A 110 -21.44 2.82 12.36
N LEU A 111 -22.18 2.34 11.36
CA LEU A 111 -21.68 2.12 10.00
C LEU A 111 -21.87 3.35 9.10
N ASP A 112 -22.80 4.24 9.45
CA ASP A 112 -23.18 5.39 8.61
C ASP A 112 -22.00 6.34 8.33
N PRO A 113 -21.13 6.68 9.31
CA PRO A 113 -19.95 7.51 9.03
C PRO A 113 -19.02 6.88 7.99
N ALA A 114 -18.82 5.56 8.07
CA ALA A 114 -17.96 4.84 7.14
C ALA A 114 -18.58 4.81 5.73
N LEU A 115 -19.87 4.54 5.62
CA LEU A 115 -20.60 4.58 4.34
C LEU A 115 -20.54 5.98 3.71
N GLN A 116 -20.79 7.03 4.50
CA GLN A 116 -20.73 8.42 4.05
C GLN A 116 -19.32 8.81 3.59
N ALA A 117 -18.27 8.40 4.30
CA ALA A 117 -16.91 8.70 3.90
C ALA A 117 -16.50 7.94 2.62
N LEU A 118 -16.86 6.66 2.50
CA LEU A 118 -16.52 5.84 1.35
C LEU A 118 -17.22 6.30 0.06
N SER A 119 -18.40 6.94 0.15
CA SER A 119 -19.09 7.53 -1.01
C SER A 119 -18.46 8.83 -1.52
N GLN A 120 -17.54 9.43 -0.76
CA GLN A 120 -16.88 10.68 -1.14
C GLN A 120 -15.55 10.43 -1.86
N PRO A 121 -15.19 11.23 -2.88
CA PRO A 121 -13.87 11.16 -3.50
C PRO A 121 -12.72 11.36 -2.50
N ARG A 122 -12.91 12.25 -1.53
CA ARG A 122 -11.99 12.52 -0.41
C ARG A 122 -12.73 12.31 0.92
N GLN A 123 -12.22 11.45 1.80
CA GLN A 123 -12.84 11.13 3.09
C GLN A 123 -12.62 12.26 4.09
N ARG A 124 -13.53 13.23 4.11
CA ARG A 124 -13.53 14.31 5.11
C ARG A 124 -14.90 14.34 5.77
N ILE A 125 -14.98 13.74 6.96
CA ILE A 125 -16.21 13.68 7.73
C ILE A 125 -15.98 14.21 9.14
N LEU A 126 -17.04 14.68 9.76
CA LEU A 126 -17.10 15.02 11.19
C LEU A 126 -18.09 14.05 11.84
N ILE A 127 -17.63 13.29 12.82
CA ILE A 127 -18.49 12.41 13.64
C ILE A 127 -18.87 13.19 14.89
N GLY A 128 -20.12 13.63 14.94
CA GLY A 128 -20.64 14.57 15.93
C GLY A 128 -21.60 13.98 16.96
N ASP A 129 -21.71 12.66 17.03
CA ASP A 129 -22.70 11.98 17.87
C ASP A 129 -22.50 12.26 19.37
N SER A 130 -23.52 11.98 20.19
CA SER A 130 -23.45 12.12 21.65
C SER A 130 -22.30 11.32 22.28
N THR A 131 -21.83 11.75 23.46
CA THR A 131 -20.82 11.01 24.24
C THR A 131 -21.30 9.61 24.58
N GLY A 132 -20.42 8.62 24.48
CA GLY A 132 -20.74 7.21 24.78
C GLY A 132 -21.34 6.39 23.64
N LEU A 133 -21.68 6.98 22.48
CA LEU A 133 -22.28 6.25 21.36
C LEU A 133 -21.31 5.42 20.49
N GLY A 134 -20.01 5.56 20.75
CA GLY A 134 -18.99 4.77 20.06
C GLY A 134 -18.23 5.50 18.94
N LYS A 135 -18.09 6.83 19.01
CA LYS A 135 -17.32 7.62 18.01
C LYS A 135 -15.92 7.07 17.69
N THR A 136 -15.22 6.54 18.70
CA THR A 136 -13.92 5.89 18.53
C THR A 136 -14.03 4.61 17.71
N LEU A 137 -15.10 3.85 17.91
CA LEU A 137 -15.41 2.62 17.16
C LEU A 137 -15.73 2.95 15.70
N GLU A 138 -16.57 3.96 15.46
CA GLU A 138 -16.92 4.46 14.12
C GLU A 138 -15.68 4.92 13.34
N ALA A 139 -14.79 5.67 14.00
CA ALA A 139 -13.50 6.06 13.44
C ALA A 139 -12.61 4.84 13.13
N GLY A 140 -12.62 3.83 14.01
CA GLY A 140 -11.94 2.56 13.80
C GLY A 140 -12.45 1.81 12.56
N ILE A 141 -13.77 1.69 12.42
CA ILE A 141 -14.45 1.05 11.26
C ILE A 141 -14.00 1.73 9.96
N LEU A 142 -14.10 3.05 9.88
CA LEU A 142 -13.64 3.80 8.70
C LEU A 142 -12.15 3.61 8.44
N THR A 143 -11.32 3.68 9.49
CA THR A 143 -9.87 3.52 9.37
C THR A 143 -9.51 2.13 8.83
N THR A 144 -10.16 1.07 9.32
CA THR A 144 -10.00 -0.29 8.82
C THR A 144 -10.35 -0.39 7.33
N GLU A 145 -11.47 0.20 6.91
CA GLU A 145 -11.89 0.21 5.49
C GLU A 145 -10.89 0.98 4.60
N LEU A 146 -10.29 2.05 5.11
CA LEU A 146 -9.29 2.83 4.39
C LEU A 146 -7.94 2.12 4.26
N ILE A 147 -7.48 1.46 5.32
CA ILE A 147 -6.24 0.65 5.30
C ILE A 147 -6.37 -0.45 4.24
N GLN A 148 -7.47 -1.20 4.26
CA GLN A 148 -7.68 -2.31 3.33
C GLN A 148 -7.80 -1.88 1.86
N ARG A 149 -8.18 -0.63 1.59
CA ARG A 149 -8.21 -0.05 0.24
C ARG A 149 -6.88 0.60 -0.18
N GLY A 150 -5.82 0.47 0.63
CA GLY A 150 -4.53 1.13 0.40
C GLY A 150 -4.57 2.65 0.56
N ARG A 151 -5.64 3.21 1.14
CA ARG A 151 -5.85 4.66 1.36
C ARG A 151 -5.46 5.11 2.77
N GLY A 152 -5.03 4.19 3.63
CA GLY A 152 -4.69 4.41 5.03
C GLY A 152 -3.28 3.96 5.43
N ALA A 153 -2.28 4.11 4.55
CA ALA A 153 -0.93 3.62 4.84
C ALA A 153 -0.20 4.39 5.96
N ARG A 154 -0.56 5.67 6.17
CA ARG A 154 -0.02 6.53 7.23
C ARG A 154 -1.19 7.23 7.90
N ILE A 155 -1.42 6.95 9.18
CA ILE A 155 -2.55 7.47 9.96
C ILE A 155 -1.98 8.26 11.14
N LEU A 156 -2.42 9.50 11.28
CA LEU A 156 -2.11 10.36 12.42
C LEU A 156 -3.34 10.48 13.29
N VAL A 157 -3.25 10.01 14.54
CA VAL A 157 -4.28 10.21 15.56
C VAL A 157 -3.80 11.30 16.50
N ILE A 158 -4.58 12.37 16.63
CA ILE A 158 -4.32 13.45 17.58
C ILE A 158 -5.39 13.36 18.66
N THR A 159 -4.96 13.16 19.91
CA THR A 159 -5.85 13.00 21.05
C THR A 159 -5.23 13.60 22.31
N LEU A 160 -6.05 13.84 23.34
CA LEU A 160 -5.58 14.29 24.64
C LEU A 160 -4.80 13.17 25.34
N LYS A 161 -3.85 13.54 26.21
CA LYS A 161 -3.04 12.56 26.97
C LYS A 161 -3.90 11.53 27.73
N SER A 162 -5.03 11.95 28.27
CA SER A 162 -5.98 11.08 29.00
C SER A 162 -6.70 10.05 28.13
N MET A 163 -6.72 10.24 26.81
CA MET A 163 -7.45 9.39 25.86
C MET A 163 -6.51 8.48 25.05
N LEU A 164 -5.20 8.56 25.26
CA LEU A 164 -4.21 7.75 24.53
C LEU A 164 -4.41 6.25 24.73
N THR A 165 -4.69 5.81 25.96
CA THR A 165 -4.88 4.40 26.29
C THR A 165 -6.11 3.78 25.65
N GLN A 166 -7.09 4.58 25.22
CA GLN A 166 -8.26 4.08 24.49
C GLN A 166 -7.96 3.80 23.01
N PHE A 167 -6.87 4.35 22.47
CA PHE A 167 -6.46 4.19 21.07
C PHE A 167 -5.28 3.22 20.89
N GLN A 168 -4.67 2.73 21.99
CA GLN A 168 -3.57 1.75 22.00
C GLN A 168 -4.12 0.33 22.12
#